data_AF-A0A7Z0UD01-F1
#
_entry.id   AF-A0A7Z0UD01-F1
#
_cell.length_a   1.000
_cell.length_b   1.000
_cell.length_c   1.000
_cell.angle_alpha   90.00
_cell.angle_beta   90.00
_cell.angle_gamma   90.00
#
_symmetry.space_group_name_H-M   'P 1'
#
loop_
_entity.id
_entity.type
_entity.pdbx_description
1 polymer ?
#
loop_
_entity_poly.entity_id
_entity_poly.type
_entity_poly.pdbx_seq_one_letter_code
_entity_poly.pdbx_strand_id
1 'polypeptide(L)'
;MGKPKAPKAPDPKETAAAQTGTNVTTALANAQLGNVNQIGPDGSVTYSTKGGQTFTDPTSGASYFIPQYTQTTSLSPQQQAIKDKNDAASLNLADTANNQSAFLKDYLSKPVDLSNEATEARLIELGRRRLDPMLADRDEALRTRLANQGVKAGSDAYGHELATARQSDNDALTSLILNGRSQAVQEALTQRNQPINEIIGLLGGTQVGVPQFAAGTNQPSLPTVDYSGLVQSNYQNQMAGYQQQVAQRNNIFGGLFGAGAALLGNPALSDRRAKKDIKPVGKLMGHKLYEYRYRGQFDDGQKHVGVMAQEAERKRPDAVSTRPDGLKQVNYGKLFQIGERMAA
;
A
#
# COMPACT_ATOMS: atom_id res chain seq x y z
N MET A 1 18.85 -58.03 3.86
CA MET A 1 18.17 -56.72 3.98
C MET A 1 17.73 -56.27 2.59
N GLY A 2 16.48 -55.82 2.46
CA GLY A 2 15.91 -55.34 1.19
C GLY A 2 16.56 -54.04 0.71
N LYS A 3 16.38 -53.70 -0.58
CA LYS A 3 16.88 -52.43 -1.13
C LYS A 3 16.21 -51.26 -0.39
N PRO A 4 16.94 -50.22 0.03
CA PRO A 4 16.31 -49.01 0.58
C PRO A 4 15.42 -48.41 -0.50
N LYS A 5 14.20 -48.02 -0.10
CA LYS A 5 13.23 -47.39 -1.00
C LYS A 5 13.57 -45.91 -1.14
N ALA A 6 13.57 -45.40 -2.37
CA ALA A 6 13.78 -43.98 -2.62
C ALA A 6 12.61 -43.15 -2.02
N PRO A 7 12.88 -41.95 -1.49
CA PRO A 7 11.83 -41.02 -1.06
C PRO A 7 10.90 -40.67 -2.23
N LYS A 8 9.59 -40.64 -1.98
CA LYS A 8 8.59 -40.21 -2.97
C LYS A 8 8.70 -38.70 -3.19
N ALA A 9 8.73 -38.26 -4.45
CA ALA A 9 8.72 -36.83 -4.77
C ALA A 9 7.41 -36.17 -4.26
N PRO A 10 7.48 -34.93 -3.73
CA PRO A 10 6.30 -34.17 -3.38
C PRO A 10 5.41 -33.94 -4.60
N ASP A 11 4.08 -33.98 -4.40
CA ASP A 11 3.15 -33.65 -5.48
C ASP A 11 3.15 -32.13 -5.71
N PRO A 12 3.42 -31.64 -6.93
CA PRO A 12 3.42 -30.21 -7.23
C PRO A 12 2.07 -29.53 -6.97
N LYS A 13 0.94 -30.21 -7.21
CA LYS A 13 -0.40 -29.66 -6.98
C LYS A 13 -0.71 -29.53 -5.49
N GLU A 14 -0.39 -30.56 -4.70
CA GLU A 14 -0.55 -30.50 -3.23
C GLU A 14 0.36 -29.43 -2.62
N THR A 15 1.58 -29.28 -3.14
CA THR A 15 2.55 -28.28 -2.67
C THR A 15 2.08 -26.86 -3.00
N ALA A 16 1.58 -26.62 -4.21
CA ALA A 16 1.02 -25.33 -4.63
C ALA A 16 -0.25 -24.97 -3.84
N ALA A 17 -1.15 -25.94 -3.64
CA ALA A 17 -2.35 -25.81 -2.82
C ALA A 17 -2.02 -25.36 -1.39
N ALA A 18 -1.05 -26.01 -0.75
CA ALA A 18 -0.62 -25.66 0.59
C ALA A 18 0.00 -24.26 0.66
N GLN A 19 0.82 -23.88 -0.33
CA GLN A 19 1.37 -22.52 -0.42
C GLN A 19 0.28 -21.47 -0.56
N THR A 20 -0.70 -21.67 -1.44
CA THR A 20 -1.86 -20.78 -1.61
C THR A 20 -2.61 -20.61 -0.29
N GLY A 21 -2.91 -21.71 0.41
CA GLY A 21 -3.54 -21.66 1.72
C GLY A 21 -2.77 -20.81 2.72
N THR A 22 -1.46 -21.02 2.86
CA THR A 22 -0.63 -20.22 3.78
C THR A 22 -0.62 -18.72 3.41
N ASN A 23 -0.52 -18.40 2.12
CA ASN A 23 -0.47 -17.01 1.67
C ASN A 23 -1.80 -16.28 1.87
N VAL A 24 -2.93 -16.95 1.56
CA VAL A 24 -4.27 -16.39 1.78
C VAL A 24 -4.51 -16.17 3.27
N THR A 25 -4.16 -17.13 4.14
CA THR A 25 -4.29 -16.96 5.59
C THR A 25 -3.42 -15.81 6.10
N THR A 26 -2.17 -15.70 5.66
CA THR A 26 -1.29 -14.58 6.02
C THR A 26 -1.86 -13.24 5.56
N ALA A 27 -2.39 -13.16 4.34
CA ALA A 27 -3.00 -11.93 3.81
C ALA A 27 -4.25 -11.52 4.60
N LEU A 28 -5.12 -12.47 4.94
CA LEU A 28 -6.30 -12.23 5.78
C LEU A 28 -5.90 -11.79 7.20
N ALA A 29 -4.88 -12.41 7.78
CA ALA A 29 -4.35 -12.00 9.07
C ALA A 29 -3.77 -10.58 9.03
N ASN A 30 -3.01 -10.23 7.98
CA ASN A 30 -2.51 -8.87 7.77
C ASN A 30 -3.64 -7.86 7.61
N ALA A 31 -4.70 -8.19 6.87
CA ALA A 31 -5.86 -7.31 6.74
C ALA A 31 -6.57 -7.12 8.08
N GLN A 32 -6.67 -8.16 8.90
CA GLN A 32 -7.28 -8.07 10.23
C GLN A 32 -6.44 -7.24 11.20
N LEU A 33 -5.11 -7.40 11.16
CA LEU A 33 -4.20 -6.54 11.92
C LEU A 33 -4.34 -5.09 11.44
N GLY A 34 -4.39 -4.88 10.11
CA GLY A 34 -4.54 -3.61 9.40
C GLY A 34 -5.73 -2.78 9.87
N ASN A 35 -6.88 -3.46 9.99
CA ASN A 35 -8.18 -2.86 10.15
C ASN A 35 -8.65 -2.93 11.61
N VAL A 36 -7.87 -2.33 12.53
CA VAL A 36 -8.21 -2.27 13.95
C VAL A 36 -8.99 -1.00 14.31
N ASN A 37 -9.97 -1.16 15.20
CA ASN A 37 -10.75 -0.04 15.72
C ASN A 37 -9.86 0.86 16.57
N GLN A 38 -9.96 2.17 16.35
CA GLN A 38 -9.32 3.21 17.14
C GLN A 38 -10.40 4.04 17.81
N ILE A 39 -10.33 4.21 19.12
CA ILE A 39 -11.29 5.00 19.90
C ILE A 39 -10.49 6.01 20.70
N GLY A 40 -10.77 7.29 20.48
CA GLY A 40 -10.11 8.41 21.13
C GLY A 40 -11.14 9.41 21.70
N PRO A 41 -10.65 10.46 22.39
CA PRO A 41 -11.52 11.46 23.01
C PRO A 41 -12.29 12.31 21.97
N ASP A 42 -11.72 12.51 20.79
CA ASP A 42 -12.31 13.34 19.72
C ASP A 42 -13.20 12.55 18.74
N GLY A 43 -13.25 11.22 18.88
CA GLY A 43 -14.00 10.36 17.98
C GLY A 43 -13.44 8.95 17.89
N SER A 44 -13.94 8.20 16.92
CA SER A 44 -13.51 6.83 16.65
C SER A 44 -13.40 6.56 15.16
N VAL A 45 -12.50 5.64 14.83
CA VAL A 45 -12.42 4.98 13.53
C VAL A 45 -12.68 3.51 13.77
N THR A 46 -13.76 2.98 13.22
CA THR A 46 -14.14 1.57 13.39
C THR A 46 -14.15 0.87 12.05
N TYR A 47 -13.78 -0.40 12.03
CA TYR A 47 -13.80 -1.25 10.87
C TYR A 47 -14.85 -2.35 11.06
N SER A 48 -15.62 -2.60 10.01
CA SER A 48 -16.60 -3.69 9.98
C SER A 48 -16.47 -4.45 8.66
N THR A 49 -16.75 -5.75 8.68
CA THR A 49 -16.76 -6.58 7.48
C THR A 49 -18.20 -6.72 6.99
N LYS A 50 -18.55 -6.01 5.91
CA LYS A 50 -19.89 -6.11 5.31
C LYS A 50 -19.77 -6.84 3.97
N GLY A 51 -19.96 -8.16 4.04
CA GLY A 51 -19.85 -9.04 2.87
C GLY A 51 -18.40 -9.34 2.49
N GLY A 52 -18.24 -9.89 1.29
CA GLY A 52 -16.96 -10.35 0.77
C GLY A 52 -17.14 -11.17 -0.50
N GLN A 53 -16.04 -11.64 -1.06
CA GLN A 53 -16.02 -12.53 -2.21
C GLN A 53 -15.40 -13.87 -1.83
N THR A 54 -15.96 -14.95 -2.34
CA THR A 54 -15.36 -16.28 -2.19
C THR A 54 -14.45 -16.54 -3.38
N PHE A 55 -13.17 -16.80 -3.10
CA PHE A 55 -12.19 -17.25 -4.07
C PHE A 55 -12.01 -18.76 -3.96
N THR A 56 -12.18 -19.50 -5.06
CA THR A 56 -11.90 -20.93 -5.10
C THR A 56 -10.55 -21.15 -5.76
N ASP A 57 -9.62 -21.77 -5.03
CA ASP A 57 -8.30 -22.11 -5.55
C ASP A 57 -8.42 -23.20 -6.63
N PRO A 58 -8.00 -22.94 -7.88
CA PRO A 58 -8.12 -23.89 -8.98
C PRO A 58 -7.22 -25.12 -8.83
N THR A 59 -6.22 -25.09 -7.92
CA THR A 59 -5.29 -26.19 -7.71
C THR A 59 -5.78 -27.19 -6.66
N SER A 60 -6.41 -26.70 -5.59
CA SER A 60 -6.90 -27.50 -4.46
C SER A 60 -8.42 -27.71 -4.43
N GLY A 61 -9.19 -26.85 -5.12
CA GLY A 61 -10.63 -26.75 -4.97
C GLY A 61 -11.09 -26.13 -3.64
N ALA A 62 -10.16 -25.68 -2.79
CA ALA A 62 -10.49 -25.02 -1.53
C ALA A 62 -11.07 -23.63 -1.79
N SER A 63 -12.11 -23.26 -1.03
CA SER A 63 -12.76 -21.96 -1.12
C SER A 63 -12.39 -21.09 0.09
N TYR A 64 -11.95 -19.87 -0.19
CA TYR A 64 -11.53 -18.88 0.79
C TYR A 64 -12.45 -17.67 0.72
N PHE A 65 -13.08 -17.32 1.85
CA PHE A 65 -13.87 -16.11 1.94
C PHE A 65 -12.96 -14.91 2.21
N ILE A 66 -12.97 -13.93 1.31
CA ILE A 66 -12.20 -12.70 1.40
C ILE A 66 -13.16 -11.59 1.84
N PRO A 67 -13.11 -11.15 3.12
CA PRO A 67 -14.01 -10.13 3.64
C PRO A 67 -13.71 -8.75 3.05
N GLN A 68 -14.75 -7.96 2.82
CA GLN A 68 -14.61 -6.55 2.48
C GLN A 68 -14.75 -5.70 3.73
N TYR A 69 -13.71 -4.93 4.06
CA TYR A 69 -13.70 -4.03 5.21
C TYR A 69 -14.29 -2.66 4.84
N THR A 70 -15.14 -2.14 5.72
CA THR A 70 -15.67 -0.77 5.68
C THR A 70 -15.14 -0.01 6.88
N GLN A 71 -14.47 1.12 6.63
CA GLN A 71 -14.01 2.03 7.66
C GLN A 71 -15.09 3.10 7.92
N THR A 72 -15.50 3.24 9.18
CA THR A 72 -16.47 4.25 9.63
C THR A 72 -15.78 5.18 10.61
N THR A 73 -15.71 6.47 10.26
CA THR A 73 -15.23 7.52 11.17
C THR A 73 -16.41 8.19 11.84
N SER A 74 -16.34 8.39 13.15
CA SER A 74 -17.37 9.05 13.94
C SER A 74 -16.74 10.10 14.85
N LEU A 75 -17.28 11.30 14.85
CA LEU A 75 -16.84 12.38 15.74
C LEU A 75 -17.43 12.19 17.14
N SER A 76 -16.74 12.68 18.16
CA SER A 76 -17.36 12.86 19.48
C SER A 76 -18.51 13.87 19.37
N PRO A 77 -19.51 13.85 20.28
CA PRO A 77 -20.60 14.83 20.26
C PRO A 77 -20.11 16.29 20.25
N GLN A 78 -19.01 16.57 20.96
CA GLN A 78 -18.38 17.89 21.00
C GLN A 78 -17.77 18.26 19.65
N GLN A 79 -17.01 17.36 19.02
CA GLN A 79 -16.41 17.60 17.70
C GLN A 79 -17.47 17.69 16.60
N GLN A 80 -18.54 16.90 16.69
CA GLN A 80 -19.67 16.99 15.79
C GLN A 80 -20.35 18.36 15.91
N ALA A 81 -20.60 18.84 17.13
CA ALA A 81 -21.19 20.16 17.34
C ALA A 81 -20.30 21.30 16.78
N ILE A 82 -18.98 21.20 16.92
CA ILE A 82 -18.04 22.15 16.31
C ILE A 82 -18.12 22.08 14.78
N LYS A 83 -18.13 20.87 14.20
CA LYS A 83 -18.27 20.69 12.76
C LYS A 83 -19.58 21.28 12.25
N ASP A 84 -20.70 21.00 12.91
CA ASP A 84 -22.01 21.53 12.54
C ASP A 84 -22.04 23.06 12.59
N LYS A 85 -21.38 23.67 13.59
CA LYS A 85 -21.24 25.14 13.67
C LYS A 85 -20.36 25.70 12.55
N ASN A 86 -19.27 25.03 12.21
CA ASN A 86 -18.39 25.43 11.10
C ASN A 86 -19.09 25.30 9.75
N ASP A 87 -19.82 24.21 9.53
CA ASP A 87 -20.62 23.98 8.32
C ASP A 87 -21.74 25.02 8.22
N ALA A 88 -22.43 25.32 9.33
CA ALA A 88 -23.45 26.37 9.37
C ALA A 88 -22.87 27.77 9.14
N ALA A 89 -21.69 28.08 9.69
CA ALA A 89 -21.01 29.34 9.43
C ALA A 89 -20.59 29.46 7.95
N SER A 90 -20.10 28.37 7.36
CA SER A 90 -19.74 28.29 5.94
C SER A 90 -20.97 28.44 5.04
N LEU A 91 -22.09 27.83 5.41
CA LEU A 91 -23.37 27.99 4.71
C LEU A 91 -23.88 29.43 4.82
N ASN A 92 -23.87 30.03 6.01
CA ASN A 92 -24.28 31.43 6.19
C ASN A 92 -23.37 32.39 5.41
N LEU A 93 -22.08 32.10 5.32
CA LEU A 93 -21.15 32.87 4.51
C LEU A 93 -21.48 32.71 3.01
N ALA A 94 -21.76 31.49 2.56
CA ALA A 94 -22.19 31.22 1.19
C ALA A 94 -23.54 31.88 0.85
N ASP A 95 -24.48 31.92 1.80
CA ASP A 95 -25.77 32.60 1.63
C ASP A 95 -25.59 34.12 1.60
N THR A 96 -24.74 34.66 2.47
CA THR A 96 -24.37 36.08 2.45
C THR A 96 -23.69 36.43 1.12
N ALA A 97 -22.78 35.59 0.65
CA ALA A 97 -22.14 35.69 -0.66
C ALA A 97 -23.16 35.68 -1.79
N ASN A 98 -24.11 34.74 -1.77
CA ASN A 98 -25.19 34.64 -2.76
C ASN A 98 -26.07 35.90 -2.75
N ASN A 99 -26.54 36.32 -1.58
CA ASN A 99 -27.38 37.51 -1.42
C ASN A 99 -26.63 38.77 -1.86
N GLN A 100 -25.37 38.93 -1.47
CA GLN A 100 -24.54 40.06 -1.87
C GLN A 100 -24.22 40.04 -3.36
N SER A 101 -24.01 38.86 -3.96
CA SER A 101 -23.84 38.73 -5.41
C SER A 101 -25.12 39.09 -6.17
N ALA A 102 -26.29 38.73 -5.64
CA ALA A 102 -27.59 39.07 -6.21
C ALA A 102 -27.88 40.57 -6.08
N PHE A 103 -27.60 41.16 -4.90
CA PHE A 103 -27.64 42.61 -4.69
C PHE A 103 -26.69 43.31 -5.66
N LEU A 104 -25.43 42.87 -5.77
CA LEU A 104 -24.45 43.48 -6.66
C LEU A 104 -24.89 43.37 -8.12
N LYS A 105 -25.47 42.25 -8.54
CA LYS A 105 -26.04 42.08 -9.88
C LYS A 105 -27.19 43.06 -10.13
N ASP A 106 -28.16 43.17 -9.21
CA ASP A 106 -29.28 44.12 -9.31
C ASP A 106 -28.76 45.57 -9.32
N TYR A 107 -27.85 45.89 -8.40
CA TYR A 107 -27.26 47.21 -8.24
C TYR A 107 -26.42 47.64 -9.44
N LEU A 108 -25.64 46.72 -10.04
CA LEU A 108 -24.88 46.99 -11.27
C LEU A 108 -25.78 47.03 -12.51
N SER A 109 -26.91 46.32 -12.53
CA SER A 109 -27.87 46.36 -13.64
C SER A 109 -28.63 47.68 -13.74
N LYS A 110 -28.72 48.44 -12.64
CA LYS A 110 -29.30 49.79 -12.64
C LYS A 110 -28.29 50.77 -13.26
N PRO A 111 -28.67 51.50 -14.33
CA PRO A 111 -27.83 52.55 -14.88
C PRO A 111 -27.49 53.54 -13.75
N VAL A 112 -26.27 54.06 -13.75
CA VAL A 112 -25.92 55.18 -12.86
C VAL A 112 -26.89 56.30 -13.22
N ASP A 113 -27.82 56.62 -12.33
CA ASP A 113 -28.74 57.72 -12.52
C ASP A 113 -27.94 59.03 -12.37
N LEU A 114 -27.44 59.50 -13.50
CA LEU A 114 -26.75 60.78 -13.65
C LEU A 114 -27.73 61.86 -14.14
N SER A 115 -29.03 61.56 -14.24
CA SER A 115 -30.11 62.53 -14.45
C SER A 115 -30.40 63.28 -13.15
N ASN A 116 -29.36 63.99 -12.71
CA ASN A 116 -29.30 65.38 -12.36
C ASN A 116 -30.51 66.18 -11.82
N GLU A 117 -31.80 65.87 -11.92
CA GLU A 117 -32.81 66.84 -11.42
C GLU A 117 -32.74 67.03 -9.89
N ALA A 118 -32.63 65.94 -9.11
CA ALA A 118 -32.62 66.05 -7.65
C ALA A 118 -31.29 66.56 -7.07
N THR A 119 -30.16 66.11 -7.64
CA THR A 119 -28.82 66.50 -7.19
C THR A 119 -28.48 67.93 -7.62
N GLU A 120 -28.84 68.31 -8.85
CA GLU A 120 -28.66 69.67 -9.36
C GLU A 120 -29.63 70.63 -8.67
N ALA A 121 -30.89 70.24 -8.41
CA ALA A 121 -31.81 71.06 -7.60
C ALA A 121 -31.30 71.28 -6.18
N ARG A 122 -30.76 70.25 -5.51
CA ARG A 122 -30.21 70.37 -4.16
C ARG A 122 -28.93 71.20 -4.12
N LEU A 123 -28.06 71.07 -5.12
CA LEU A 123 -26.87 71.92 -5.30
C LEU A 123 -27.25 73.38 -5.57
N ILE A 124 -28.24 73.62 -6.44
CA ILE A 124 -28.77 74.95 -6.73
C ILE A 124 -29.43 75.55 -5.48
N GLU A 125 -30.20 74.78 -4.71
CA GLU A 125 -30.83 75.25 -3.48
C GLU A 125 -29.79 75.61 -2.42
N LEU A 126 -28.80 74.74 -2.18
CA LEU A 126 -27.71 75.02 -1.24
C LEU A 126 -26.84 76.19 -1.71
N GLY A 127 -26.57 76.25 -3.02
CA GLY A 127 -25.84 77.34 -3.66
C GLY A 127 -26.58 78.67 -3.49
N ARG A 128 -27.87 78.74 -3.83
CA ARG A 128 -28.73 79.91 -3.66
C ARG A 128 -28.81 80.35 -2.20
N ARG A 129 -29.10 79.45 -1.26
CA ARG A 129 -29.15 79.80 0.18
C ARG A 129 -27.88 80.48 0.69
N ARG A 130 -26.72 80.15 0.11
CA ARG A 130 -25.44 80.74 0.49
C ARG A 130 -25.06 81.96 -0.34
N LEU A 131 -25.38 81.97 -1.63
CA LEU A 131 -25.03 83.03 -2.58
C LEU A 131 -26.03 84.19 -2.55
N ASP A 132 -27.32 83.94 -2.39
CA ASP A 132 -28.38 84.95 -2.40
C ASP A 132 -28.08 86.13 -1.45
N PRO A 133 -27.69 85.94 -0.17
CA PRO A 133 -27.33 87.06 0.69
C PRO A 133 -26.09 87.81 0.20
N MET A 134 -25.07 87.09 -0.30
CA MET A 134 -23.84 87.72 -0.81
C MET A 134 -24.09 88.52 -2.09
N LEU A 135 -24.98 88.04 -2.97
CA LEU A 135 -25.38 88.72 -4.19
C LEU A 135 -26.20 89.97 -3.86
N ALA A 136 -27.12 89.89 -2.91
CA ALA A 136 -27.87 91.04 -2.44
C ALA A 136 -26.96 92.15 -1.89
N ASP A 137 -25.95 91.79 -1.09
CA ASP A 137 -24.97 92.74 -0.57
C ASP A 137 -24.13 93.38 -1.70
N ARG A 138 -23.74 92.60 -2.71
CA ARG A 138 -22.98 93.10 -3.87
C ARG A 138 -23.79 94.08 -4.71
N ASP A 139 -25.06 93.77 -4.92
CA ASP A 139 -25.97 94.60 -5.70
C ASP A 139 -26.17 95.96 -5.03
N GLU A 140 -26.32 95.98 -3.70
CA GLU A 140 -26.45 97.22 -2.93
C GLU A 140 -25.17 98.06 -2.92
N ALA A 141 -24.01 97.40 -2.78
CA ALA A 141 -22.71 98.05 -2.87
C ALA A 141 -22.46 98.67 -4.25
N LEU A 142 -22.88 98.00 -5.33
CA LEU A 142 -22.78 98.51 -6.70
C LEU A 142 -23.63 99.77 -6.87
N ARG A 143 -24.89 99.75 -6.40
CA ARG A 143 -25.78 100.92 -6.47
C ARG A 143 -25.22 102.12 -5.73
N THR A 144 -24.66 101.88 -4.53
CA THR A 144 -23.99 102.92 -3.73
C THR A 144 -22.80 103.52 -4.48
N ARG A 145 -22.00 102.69 -5.14
CA ARG A 145 -20.85 103.15 -5.94
C ARG A 145 -21.27 103.98 -7.15
N LEU A 146 -22.27 103.51 -7.90
CA LEU A 146 -22.81 104.22 -9.07
C LEU A 146 -23.38 105.59 -8.67
N ALA A 147 -24.12 105.65 -7.56
CA ALA A 147 -24.63 106.90 -7.01
C ALA A 147 -23.51 107.88 -6.63
N ASN A 148 -22.47 107.40 -5.93
CA ASN A 148 -21.31 108.23 -5.56
C ASN A 148 -20.48 108.70 -6.78
N GLN A 149 -20.53 107.97 -7.89
CA GLN A 149 -19.90 108.32 -9.16
C GLN A 149 -20.75 109.27 -10.02
N GLY A 150 -21.93 109.68 -9.53
CA GLY A 150 -22.85 110.57 -10.25
C GLY A 150 -23.64 109.88 -11.35
N VAL A 151 -23.61 108.55 -11.43
CA VAL A 151 -24.41 107.77 -12.38
C VAL A 151 -25.84 107.71 -11.86
N LYS A 152 -26.73 108.48 -12.50
CA LYS A 152 -28.14 108.58 -12.07
C LYS A 152 -28.90 107.29 -12.37
N ALA A 153 -29.68 106.82 -11.39
CA ALA A 153 -30.61 105.73 -11.58
C ALA A 153 -31.58 106.03 -12.74
N GLY A 154 -31.74 105.06 -13.65
CA GLY A 154 -32.55 105.21 -14.87
C GLY A 154 -31.81 105.77 -16.09
N SER A 155 -30.51 106.03 -15.99
CA SER A 155 -29.66 106.32 -17.17
C SER A 155 -29.24 105.04 -17.89
N ASP A 156 -28.91 105.16 -19.18
CA ASP A 156 -28.40 104.02 -19.98
C ASP A 156 -27.11 103.42 -19.39
N ALA A 157 -26.23 104.28 -18.88
CA ALA A 157 -24.99 103.87 -18.20
C ALA A 157 -25.28 103.06 -16.93
N TYR A 158 -26.29 103.44 -16.13
CA TYR A 158 -26.72 102.68 -14.96
C TYR A 158 -27.25 101.29 -15.36
N GLY A 159 -28.06 101.23 -16.42
CA GLY A 159 -28.60 99.98 -16.95
C GLY A 159 -27.51 99.02 -17.43
N HIS A 160 -26.50 99.55 -18.13
CA HIS A 160 -25.35 98.76 -18.61
C HIS A 160 -24.52 98.15 -17.48
N GLU A 161 -24.18 98.93 -16.46
CA GLU A 161 -23.39 98.44 -15.32
C GLU A 161 -24.15 97.39 -14.51
N LEU A 162 -25.45 97.58 -14.30
CA LEU A 162 -26.29 96.62 -13.61
C LEU A 162 -26.46 95.32 -14.42
N ALA A 163 -26.58 95.42 -15.74
CA ALA A 163 -26.64 94.26 -16.63
C ALA A 163 -25.31 93.47 -16.61
N THR A 164 -24.18 94.16 -16.66
CA THR A 164 -22.84 93.54 -16.61
C THR A 164 -22.62 92.82 -15.27
N ALA A 165 -23.00 93.43 -14.15
CA ALA A 165 -22.89 92.80 -12.84
C ALA A 165 -23.76 91.53 -12.73
N ARG A 166 -25.01 91.59 -13.20
CA ARG A 166 -25.90 90.42 -13.24
C ARG A 166 -25.39 89.30 -14.13
N GLN A 167 -24.74 89.64 -15.23
CA GLN A 167 -24.13 88.66 -16.12
C GLN A 167 -22.94 87.96 -15.44
N SER A 168 -22.07 88.73 -14.78
CA SER A 168 -20.97 88.19 -13.97
C SER A 168 -21.47 87.28 -12.84
N ASP A 169 -22.60 87.60 -12.22
CA ASP A 169 -23.18 86.78 -11.14
C ASP A 169 -23.80 85.49 -11.65
N ASN A 170 -24.47 85.54 -12.81
CA ASN A 170 -24.93 84.33 -13.50
C ASN A 170 -23.76 83.43 -13.89
N ASP A 171 -22.67 83.98 -14.43
CA ASP A 171 -21.48 83.20 -14.82
C ASP A 171 -20.79 82.56 -13.59
N ALA A 172 -20.76 83.27 -12.46
CA ALA A 172 -20.26 82.74 -11.19
C ALA A 172 -21.13 81.59 -10.67
N LEU A 173 -22.46 81.71 -10.75
CA LEU A 173 -23.40 80.65 -10.38
C LEU A 173 -23.27 79.44 -11.31
N THR A 174 -23.20 79.65 -12.61
CA THR A 174 -22.97 78.59 -13.60
C THR A 174 -21.65 77.86 -13.35
N SER A 175 -20.58 78.61 -13.07
CA SER A 175 -19.27 78.03 -12.75
C SER A 175 -19.29 77.22 -11.45
N LEU A 176 -20.02 77.67 -10.42
CA LEU A 176 -20.21 76.91 -9.19
C LEU A 176 -20.96 75.61 -9.44
N ILE A 177 -22.04 75.64 -10.22
CA ILE A 177 -22.84 74.46 -10.56
C ILE A 177 -22.00 73.44 -11.33
N LEU A 178 -21.24 73.88 -12.34
CA LEU A 178 -20.38 73.00 -13.13
C LEU A 178 -19.29 72.32 -12.28
N ASN A 179 -18.64 73.07 -11.39
CA ASN A 179 -17.64 72.52 -10.48
C ASN A 179 -18.25 71.60 -9.41
N GLY A 180 -19.38 72.01 -8.81
CA GLY A 180 -20.11 71.21 -7.82
C GLY A 180 -20.66 69.90 -8.39
N ARG A 181 -21.07 69.90 -9.66
CA ARG A 181 -21.50 68.68 -10.37
C ARG A 181 -20.37 67.67 -10.50
N SER A 182 -19.15 68.11 -10.82
CA SER A 182 -17.99 67.21 -10.94
C SER A 182 -17.67 66.52 -9.60
N GLN A 183 -17.78 67.24 -8.49
CA GLN A 183 -17.58 66.72 -7.14
C GLN A 183 -18.71 65.75 -6.74
N ALA A 184 -19.97 66.12 -7.00
CA ALA A 184 -21.12 65.27 -6.69
C ALA A 184 -21.09 63.94 -7.48
N VAL A 185 -20.62 63.96 -8.73
CA VAL A 185 -20.43 62.73 -9.54
C VAL A 185 -19.33 61.85 -8.94
N GLN A 186 -18.20 62.43 -8.52
CA GLN A 186 -17.14 61.65 -7.86
C GLN A 186 -17.60 61.04 -6.54
N GLU A 187 -18.41 61.77 -5.77
CA GLU A 187 -18.97 61.31 -4.50
C GLU A 187 -19.98 60.17 -4.72
N ALA A 188 -20.87 60.30 -5.71
CA ALA A 188 -21.82 59.25 -6.11
C ALA A 188 -21.10 57.97 -6.59
N LEU A 189 -20.02 58.11 -7.37
CA LEU A 189 -19.19 56.97 -7.80
C LEU A 189 -18.46 56.31 -6.62
N THR A 190 -18.01 57.11 -5.64
CA THR A 190 -17.36 56.60 -4.43
C THR A 190 -18.34 55.83 -3.55
N GLN A 191 -19.55 56.36 -3.34
CA GLN A 191 -20.63 55.66 -2.64
C GLN A 191 -21.01 54.35 -3.34
N ARG A 192 -20.96 54.31 -4.68
CA ARG A 192 -21.21 53.10 -5.47
C ARG A 192 -20.12 52.04 -5.33
N ASN A 193 -18.86 52.43 -5.13
CA ASN A 193 -17.71 51.52 -5.06
C ASN A 193 -17.47 50.89 -3.66
N GLN A 194 -17.88 51.57 -2.58
CA GLN A 194 -17.77 51.05 -1.21
C GLN A 194 -18.38 49.64 -1.02
N PRO A 195 -19.65 49.39 -1.37
CA PRO A 195 -20.26 48.08 -1.16
C PRO A 195 -19.59 46.98 -2.00
N ILE A 196 -18.96 47.31 -3.14
CA ILE A 196 -18.26 46.33 -3.99
C ILE A 196 -17.00 45.80 -3.28
N ASN A 197 -16.23 46.70 -2.65
CA ASN A 197 -14.99 46.34 -1.96
C ASN A 197 -15.23 45.54 -0.67
N GLU A 198 -16.29 45.86 0.07
CA GLU A 198 -16.69 45.12 1.27
C GLU A 198 -17.08 43.67 0.96
N ILE A 199 -17.77 43.42 -0.16
CA ILE A 199 -18.20 42.08 -0.60
C ILE A 199 -17.00 41.21 -0.98
N ILE A 200 -15.99 41.77 -1.66
CA ILE A 200 -14.76 41.05 -2.04
C ILE A 200 -13.99 40.59 -0.80
N GLY A 201 -13.95 41.41 0.25
CA GLY A 201 -13.28 41.08 1.52
C GLY A 201 -13.93 39.93 2.29
N LEU A 202 -15.26 39.81 2.24
CA LEU A 202 -16.02 38.74 2.89
C LEU A 202 -15.90 37.41 2.15
N LEU A 203 -15.86 37.42 0.81
CA LEU A 203 -15.77 36.22 -0.02
C LEU A 203 -14.41 35.52 0.05
N GLY A 204 -13.33 36.24 0.40
CA GLY A 204 -11.97 35.70 0.45
C GLY A 204 -11.59 35.02 1.78
N GLY A 205 -12.48 35.04 2.78
CA GLY A 205 -12.14 34.71 4.16
C GLY A 205 -12.42 33.27 4.57
N THR A 206 -11.33 32.52 4.79
CA THR A 206 -11.20 31.34 5.68
C THR A 206 -11.74 29.98 5.21
N GLN A 207 -10.82 29.07 4.87
CA GLN A 207 -11.05 27.62 4.96
C GLN A 207 -10.90 27.18 6.42
N VAL A 208 -11.95 26.61 7.00
CA VAL A 208 -11.88 25.99 8.33
C VAL A 208 -11.33 24.58 8.19
N GLY A 209 -10.14 24.33 8.75
CA GLY A 209 -9.48 23.02 8.70
C GLY A 209 -10.27 21.95 9.46
N VAL A 210 -10.64 20.87 8.77
CA VAL A 210 -11.22 19.69 9.41
C VAL A 210 -10.15 18.90 10.17
N PRO A 211 -10.45 18.38 11.37
CA PRO A 211 -9.53 17.50 12.09
C PRO A 211 -9.20 16.24 11.26
N GLN A 212 -7.92 16.03 10.96
CA GLN A 212 -7.45 14.84 10.26
C GLN A 212 -7.34 13.67 11.25
N PHE A 213 -8.27 12.71 11.18
CA PHE A 213 -8.22 11.47 11.96
C PHE A 213 -7.24 10.48 11.33
N ALA A 214 -5.95 10.70 11.55
CA ALA A 214 -4.90 9.81 11.06
C ALA A 214 -3.90 9.50 12.18
N ALA A 215 -4.34 8.82 13.24
CA ALA A 215 -3.42 8.06 14.06
C ALA A 215 -3.09 6.77 13.30
N GLY A 216 -1.90 6.73 12.69
CA GLY A 216 -1.40 5.54 12.02
C GLY A 216 -1.32 4.39 13.02
N THR A 217 -2.05 3.30 12.76
CA THR A 217 -1.84 2.08 13.52
C THR A 217 -0.50 1.48 13.14
N ASN A 218 0.31 1.13 14.15
CA ASN A 218 1.51 0.31 13.92
C ASN A 218 1.05 -1.06 13.43
N GLN A 219 1.27 -1.35 12.15
CA GLN A 219 0.84 -2.58 11.52
C GLN A 219 2.00 -3.56 11.39
N PRO A 220 2.10 -4.60 12.23
CA PRO A 220 3.06 -5.67 12.01
C PRO A 220 2.64 -6.46 10.76
N SER A 221 3.49 -6.45 9.72
CA SER A 221 3.28 -7.28 8.54
C SER A 221 3.77 -8.70 8.81
N LEU A 222 2.87 -9.68 8.77
CA LEU A 222 3.20 -11.08 8.76
C LEU A 222 3.76 -11.45 7.37
N PRO A 223 4.99 -11.99 7.27
CA PRO A 223 5.53 -12.45 6.01
C PRO A 223 4.80 -13.72 5.52
N THR A 224 4.69 -13.87 4.22
CA THR A 224 4.21 -15.12 3.60
C THR A 224 5.23 -16.24 3.77
N VAL A 225 4.76 -17.48 3.90
CA VAL A 225 5.61 -18.66 4.05
C VAL A 225 5.90 -19.27 2.68
N ASP A 226 7.17 -19.46 2.34
CA ASP A 226 7.56 -20.23 1.14
C ASP A 226 7.46 -21.74 1.40
N TYR A 227 6.23 -22.24 1.41
CA TYR A 227 5.95 -23.65 1.67
C TYR A 227 6.58 -24.57 0.61
N SER A 228 6.58 -24.16 -0.66
CA SER A 228 7.14 -24.96 -1.75
C SER A 228 8.67 -25.07 -1.64
N GLY A 229 9.35 -23.98 -1.29
CA GLY A 229 10.79 -24.02 -0.98
C GLY A 229 11.13 -24.94 0.20
N LEU A 230 10.31 -24.93 1.26
CA LEU A 230 10.50 -25.80 2.44
C LEU A 230 10.31 -27.27 2.09
N VAL A 231 9.25 -27.61 1.35
CA VAL A 231 8.96 -28.99 0.92
C VAL A 231 10.06 -29.51 -0.01
N GLN A 232 10.53 -28.68 -0.95
CA GLN A 232 11.61 -29.04 -1.87
C GLN A 232 12.93 -29.26 -1.13
N SER A 233 13.27 -28.38 -0.19
CA SER A 233 14.47 -28.52 0.66
C SER A 233 14.41 -29.80 1.50
N ASN A 234 13.26 -30.11 2.08
CA ASN A 234 13.06 -31.35 2.84
C ASN A 234 13.25 -32.59 1.96
N TYR A 235 12.68 -32.60 0.75
CA TYR A 235 12.85 -33.70 -0.19
C TYR A 235 14.33 -33.88 -0.61
N GLN A 236 15.05 -32.79 -0.87
CA GLN A 236 16.50 -32.84 -1.17
C GLN A 236 17.30 -33.44 -0.02
N ASN A 237 16.99 -33.08 1.23
CA ASN A 237 17.65 -33.66 2.42
C ASN A 237 17.38 -35.17 2.56
N GLN A 238 16.13 -35.61 2.31
CA GLN A 238 15.79 -37.03 2.30
C GLN A 238 16.53 -37.77 1.18
N MET A 239 16.66 -37.16 0.00
CA MET A 239 17.38 -37.74 -1.12
C MET A 239 18.89 -37.83 -0.86
N ALA A 240 19.48 -36.82 -0.23
CA ALA A 240 20.88 -36.84 0.19
C ALA A 240 21.15 -37.96 1.20
N GLY A 241 20.28 -38.14 2.20
CA GLY A 241 20.36 -39.26 3.15
C GLY A 241 20.20 -40.62 2.46
N TYR A 242 19.30 -40.73 1.49
CA TYR A 242 19.15 -41.93 0.66
C TYR A 242 20.42 -42.23 -0.15
N GLN A 243 21.00 -41.23 -0.82
CA GLN A 243 22.24 -41.37 -1.59
C GLN A 243 23.41 -41.81 -0.69
N GLN A 244 23.51 -41.26 0.53
CA GLN A 244 24.52 -41.70 1.51
C GLN A 244 24.32 -43.16 1.92
N GLN A 245 23.09 -43.61 2.16
CA GLN A 245 22.81 -45.02 2.49
C GLN A 245 23.15 -45.96 1.32
N VAL A 246 22.85 -45.56 0.09
CA VAL A 246 23.21 -46.32 -1.11
C VAL A 246 24.73 -46.33 -1.30
N ALA A 247 25.41 -45.21 -1.12
CA ALA A 247 26.87 -45.10 -1.21
C ALA A 247 27.58 -45.94 -0.14
N GLN A 248 27.13 -45.88 1.12
CA GLN A 248 27.66 -46.70 2.21
C GLN A 248 27.45 -48.19 1.94
N ARG A 249 26.29 -48.57 1.40
CA ARG A 249 26.03 -49.96 1.02
C ARG A 249 26.87 -50.38 -0.20
N ASN A 250 27.05 -49.53 -1.19
CA ASN A 250 27.96 -49.80 -2.32
C ASN A 250 29.42 -49.95 -1.84
N ASN A 251 29.85 -49.19 -0.84
CA ASN A 251 31.17 -49.33 -0.23
C ASN A 251 31.31 -50.59 0.60
N ILE A 252 30.27 -51.00 1.35
CA ILE A 252 30.27 -52.27 2.10
C ILE A 252 30.23 -53.47 1.15
N PHE A 253 29.41 -53.42 0.09
CA PHE A 253 29.39 -54.48 -0.93
C PHE A 253 30.69 -54.47 -1.75
N GLY A 254 31.24 -53.32 -2.12
CA GLY A 254 32.52 -53.21 -2.82
C GLY A 254 33.72 -53.65 -1.97
N GLY A 255 33.73 -53.37 -0.67
CA GLY A 255 34.79 -53.75 0.25
C GLY A 255 34.71 -55.19 0.76
N LEU A 256 33.50 -55.72 1.00
CA LEU A 256 33.28 -57.10 1.43
C LEU A 256 33.45 -58.12 0.30
N PHE A 257 33.26 -57.69 -0.96
CA PHE A 257 33.50 -58.51 -2.14
C PHE A 257 34.81 -58.19 -2.89
N GLY A 258 35.47 -57.07 -2.57
CA GLY A 258 36.78 -56.69 -3.10
C GLY A 258 37.98 -57.25 -2.32
N ALA A 259 37.78 -57.67 -1.06
CA ALA A 259 38.86 -58.14 -0.18
C ALA A 259 39.13 -59.67 -0.22
N GLY A 260 38.82 -60.37 -1.32
CA GLY A 260 39.18 -61.78 -1.46
C GLY A 260 38.77 -62.38 -2.80
N ALA A 261 39.76 -62.76 -3.61
CA ALA A 261 39.68 -63.30 -4.97
C ALA A 261 38.94 -64.66 -5.11
N ALA A 262 37.74 -64.77 -4.55
CA ALA A 262 36.93 -66.00 -4.52
C ALA A 262 35.65 -65.92 -5.37
N LEU A 263 35.31 -64.74 -5.90
CA LEU A 263 34.13 -64.54 -6.75
C LEU A 263 34.40 -64.67 -8.26
N LEU A 264 35.66 -64.69 -8.68
CA LEU A 264 36.06 -64.77 -10.09
C LEU A 264 36.37 -66.21 -10.56
N GLY A 265 35.68 -67.21 -9.99
CA GLY A 265 35.76 -68.59 -10.46
C GLY A 265 36.82 -69.47 -9.79
N ASN A 266 37.70 -68.91 -8.95
CA ASN A 266 38.61 -69.71 -8.12
C ASN A 266 37.93 -70.19 -6.84
N PRO A 267 37.92 -71.51 -6.54
CA PRO A 267 37.34 -72.03 -5.32
C PRO A 267 38.10 -71.52 -4.08
N ALA A 268 37.37 -71.03 -3.07
CA ALA A 268 37.96 -70.55 -1.82
C ALA A 268 37.91 -71.59 -0.71
N LEU A 269 39.01 -71.72 0.04
CA LEU A 269 39.14 -72.63 1.18
C LEU A 269 38.00 -72.38 2.18
N SER A 270 37.09 -73.34 2.32
CA SER A 270 35.87 -73.19 3.09
C SER A 270 35.61 -74.33 4.08
N ASP A 271 36.59 -75.20 4.28
CA ASP A 271 36.52 -76.31 5.24
C ASP A 271 36.42 -75.81 6.68
N ARG A 272 35.48 -76.35 7.47
CA ARG A 272 35.35 -76.06 8.90
C ARG A 272 36.64 -76.30 9.69
N ARG A 273 37.49 -77.26 9.29
CA ARG A 273 38.75 -77.58 9.96
C ARG A 273 39.79 -76.48 9.83
N ALA A 274 39.74 -75.70 8.75
CA ALA A 274 40.65 -74.58 8.52
C ALA A 274 40.20 -73.28 9.22
N LYS A 275 39.07 -73.30 9.93
CA LYS A 275 38.42 -72.09 10.45
C LYS A 275 38.31 -72.11 11.97
N LYS A 276 38.47 -70.95 12.60
CA LYS A 276 38.27 -70.67 14.04
C LYS A 276 37.33 -69.47 14.21
N ASP A 277 36.84 -69.27 15.44
CA ASP A 277 35.95 -68.16 15.81
C ASP A 277 34.69 -68.06 14.94
N ILE A 278 34.10 -69.21 14.61
CA ILE A 278 32.98 -69.33 13.66
C ILE A 278 31.69 -68.83 14.31
N LYS A 279 31.14 -67.71 13.82
CA LYS A 279 29.89 -67.11 14.28
C LYS A 279 28.90 -66.98 13.12
N PRO A 280 27.64 -67.42 13.25
CA PRO A 280 26.65 -67.23 12.20
C PRO A 280 26.31 -65.74 12.05
N VAL A 281 26.39 -65.22 10.83
CA VAL A 281 26.13 -63.79 10.53
C VAL A 281 24.97 -63.58 9.56
N GLY A 282 24.42 -64.65 9.00
CA GLY A 282 23.22 -64.55 8.17
C GLY A 282 23.01 -65.75 7.25
N LYS A 283 22.16 -65.56 6.25
CA LYS A 283 21.93 -66.52 5.16
C LYS A 283 21.92 -65.77 3.83
N LEU A 284 22.55 -66.38 2.82
CA LEU A 284 22.54 -65.90 1.44
C LEU A 284 22.09 -67.06 0.54
N MET A 285 21.05 -66.82 -0.27
CA MET A 285 20.49 -67.80 -1.22
C MET A 285 20.29 -69.21 -0.63
N GLY A 286 19.78 -69.30 0.60
CA GLY A 286 19.54 -70.57 1.28
C GLY A 286 20.76 -71.22 1.95
N HIS A 287 21.95 -70.65 1.83
CA HIS A 287 23.17 -71.09 2.52
C HIS A 287 23.47 -70.19 3.72
N LYS A 288 23.95 -70.76 4.83
CA LYS A 288 24.34 -69.99 6.02
C LYS A 288 25.70 -69.32 5.79
N LEU A 289 25.81 -68.07 6.20
CA LEU A 289 27.06 -67.31 6.22
C LEU A 289 27.59 -67.23 7.65
N TYR A 290 28.90 -67.32 7.76
CA TYR A 290 29.63 -67.26 9.02
C TYR A 290 30.73 -66.22 8.92
N GLU A 291 30.91 -65.44 9.99
CA GLU A 291 32.16 -64.76 10.28
C GLU A 291 33.11 -65.77 10.91
N TYR A 292 34.37 -65.80 10.45
CA TYR A 292 35.40 -66.71 10.95
C TYR A 292 36.78 -66.11 10.75
N ARG A 293 37.79 -66.71 11.38
CA ARG A 293 39.21 -66.50 11.05
C ARG A 293 39.80 -67.82 10.56
N TYR A 294 40.83 -67.78 9.71
CA TYR A 294 41.54 -69.02 9.39
C TYR A 294 42.41 -69.47 10.56
N ARG A 295 42.81 -70.74 10.56
CA ARG A 295 43.64 -71.32 11.62
C ARG A 295 44.77 -72.17 11.05
N GLY A 296 45.82 -72.35 11.85
CA GLY A 296 47.00 -73.12 11.45
C GLY A 296 47.77 -72.41 10.34
N GLN A 297 48.22 -73.15 9.34
CA GLN A 297 49.02 -72.62 8.21
C GLN A 297 48.28 -71.62 7.31
N PHE A 298 46.97 -71.47 7.46
CA PHE A 298 46.15 -70.53 6.68
C PHE A 298 45.76 -69.28 7.46
N ASP A 299 46.18 -69.16 8.73
CA ASP A 299 45.83 -68.03 9.58
C ASP A 299 46.52 -66.75 9.09
N ASP A 300 45.71 -65.82 8.58
CA ASP A 300 46.15 -64.51 8.09
C ASP A 300 45.85 -63.38 9.09
N GLY A 301 45.37 -63.72 10.29
CA GLY A 301 45.02 -62.73 11.30
C GLY A 301 43.81 -61.85 10.95
N GLN A 302 43.12 -62.11 9.84
CA GLN A 302 41.97 -61.34 9.39
C GLN A 302 40.64 -62.05 9.68
N LYS A 303 39.56 -61.27 9.76
CA LYS A 303 38.20 -61.81 9.83
C LYS A 303 37.67 -61.96 8.41
N HIS A 304 37.06 -63.10 8.14
CA HIS A 304 36.50 -63.49 6.85
C HIS A 304 35.02 -63.78 7.00
N VAL A 305 34.25 -63.58 5.94
CA VAL A 305 32.85 -63.99 5.86
C VAL A 305 32.69 -65.00 4.74
N GLY A 306 32.00 -66.10 5.00
CA GLY A 306 31.80 -67.14 3.98
C GLY A 306 30.97 -68.32 4.48
N VAL A 307 30.88 -69.35 3.64
CA VAL A 307 30.11 -70.57 3.96
C VAL A 307 30.99 -71.63 4.61
N MET A 308 30.36 -72.64 5.21
CA MET A 308 31.02 -73.88 5.59
C MET A 308 30.86 -74.89 4.45
N ALA A 309 31.97 -75.42 3.94
CA ALA A 309 31.96 -76.37 2.84
C ALA A 309 31.10 -77.61 3.15
N GLN A 310 31.14 -78.11 4.39
CA GLN A 310 30.33 -79.24 4.85
C GLN A 310 28.83 -78.98 4.78
N GLU A 311 28.39 -77.73 4.94
CA GLU A 311 26.98 -77.36 4.82
C GLU A 311 26.60 -77.06 3.37
N ALA A 312 27.51 -76.46 2.59
CA ALA A 312 27.31 -76.19 1.18
C ALA A 312 27.20 -77.49 0.37
N GLU A 313 28.06 -78.47 0.65
CA GLU A 313 28.13 -79.78 -0.04
C GLU A 313 26.82 -80.57 0.06
N ARG A 314 26.10 -80.47 1.20
CA ARG A 314 24.80 -81.12 1.38
C ARG A 314 23.71 -80.60 0.43
N LYS A 315 23.85 -79.37 -0.05
CA LYS A 315 22.84 -78.69 -0.89
C LYS A 315 23.28 -78.54 -2.34
N ARG A 316 24.57 -78.28 -2.55
CA ARG A 316 25.20 -77.99 -3.84
C ARG A 316 26.57 -78.67 -3.88
N PRO A 317 26.60 -80.01 -4.01
CA PRO A 317 27.86 -80.76 -4.07
C PRO A 317 28.71 -80.34 -5.28
N ASP A 318 28.08 -79.90 -6.37
CA ASP A 318 28.71 -79.38 -7.59
C ASP A 318 29.54 -78.09 -7.38
N ALA A 319 29.29 -77.37 -6.28
CA ALA A 319 30.01 -76.15 -5.92
C ALA A 319 31.16 -76.41 -4.93
N VAL A 320 31.38 -77.65 -4.48
CA VAL A 320 32.40 -78.02 -3.49
C VAL A 320 33.42 -78.97 -4.10
N SER A 321 34.70 -78.74 -3.85
CA SER A 321 35.79 -79.65 -4.25
C SER A 321 36.75 -79.89 -3.09
N THR A 322 37.43 -81.05 -3.10
CA THR A 322 38.48 -81.38 -2.13
C THR A 322 39.83 -81.08 -2.73
N ARG A 323 40.69 -80.41 -1.98
CA ARG A 323 42.06 -80.04 -2.36
C ARG A 323 43.02 -81.22 -2.14
N PRO A 324 44.24 -81.17 -2.69
CA PRO A 324 45.28 -82.17 -2.44
C PRO A 324 45.64 -82.34 -0.95
N ASP A 325 45.50 -81.28 -0.15
CA ASP A 325 45.70 -81.28 1.31
C ASP A 325 44.53 -81.91 2.10
N GLY A 326 43.51 -82.43 1.40
CA GLY A 326 42.33 -83.06 1.99
C GLY A 326 41.29 -82.07 2.54
N LEU A 327 41.51 -80.76 2.43
CA LEU A 327 40.56 -79.72 2.86
C LEU A 327 39.58 -79.36 1.73
N LYS A 328 38.35 -78.99 2.12
CA LYS A 328 37.31 -78.60 1.17
C LYS A 328 37.37 -77.10 0.81
N GLN A 329 37.15 -76.81 -0.47
CA GLN A 329 37.02 -75.47 -1.02
C GLN A 329 35.69 -75.32 -1.77
N VAL A 330 35.16 -74.11 -1.82
CA VAL A 330 33.85 -73.80 -2.38
C VAL A 330 34.00 -72.80 -3.51
N ASN A 331 33.43 -73.11 -4.66
CA ASN A 331 33.28 -72.17 -5.77
C ASN A 331 32.04 -71.31 -5.52
N TYR A 332 32.24 -70.08 -5.06
CA TYR A 332 31.16 -69.16 -4.72
C TYR A 332 30.33 -68.72 -5.93
N GLY A 333 30.95 -68.64 -7.12
CA GLY A 333 30.25 -68.35 -8.37
C GLY A 333 29.20 -69.42 -8.70
N LYS A 334 29.56 -70.71 -8.58
CA LYS A 334 28.62 -71.83 -8.75
C LYS A 334 27.60 -71.92 -7.62
N LEU A 335 28.03 -71.73 -6.36
CA LEU A 335 27.17 -71.85 -5.20
C LEU A 335 26.02 -70.82 -5.22
N PHE A 336 26.34 -69.57 -5.59
CA PHE A 336 25.40 -68.45 -5.58
C PHE A 336 24.93 -68.01 -6.97
N GLN A 337 25.25 -68.76 -8.03
CA GLN A 337 24.83 -68.47 -9.42
C GLN A 337 25.15 -67.02 -9.84
N ILE A 338 26.30 -66.48 -9.40
CA ILE A 338 26.63 -65.07 -9.55
C ILE A 338 26.96 -64.72 -11.01
N GLY A 339 27.44 -65.69 -11.81
CA GLY A 339 27.72 -65.51 -13.23
C GLY A 339 26.48 -65.51 -14.14
N GLU A 340 25.48 -66.34 -13.86
CA GLU A 340 24.25 -66.45 -14.69
C GLU A 340 23.27 -65.29 -14.49
N ARG A 341 23.34 -64.60 -13.34
CA ARG A 341 22.44 -63.48 -13.00
C ARG A 341 22.99 -62.08 -13.27
N MET A 342 24.25 -61.97 -13.69
CA MET A 342 24.81 -60.69 -14.18
C MET A 342 24.67 -60.55 -15.71
N ALA A 343 24.37 -61.65 -16.42
CA ALA A 343 24.17 -61.69 -17.87
C ALA A 343 22.67 -61.68 -18.28
N ALA A 344 21.75 -61.59 -17.31
CA ALA A 344 20.30 -61.46 -17.48
C ALA A 344 19.80 -60.26 -16.69
#